data_AF-A0A257LIT1-F1
#
_entry.id   AF-A0A257LIT1-F1
#
_cell.length_a   1.000
_cell.length_b   1.000
_cell.length_c   1.000
_cell.angle_alpha   90.00
_cell.angle_beta   90.00
_cell.angle_gamma   90.00
#
_symmetry.space_group_name_H-M   'P 1'
#
loop_
_entity.id
_entity.type
_entity.pdbx_description
1 polymer ?
#
loop_
_entity_poly.entity_id
_entity_poly.type
_entity_poly.pdbx_seq_one_letter_code
_entity_poly.pdbx_strand_id
1 'polypeptide(L)'
;MSGAGRRPQSLDEEGPLPMAVEHIPVPAGAAEAALAAVLRGTRQALLKPAFHPRWSIPAQRRWLALVARLNLPPRGVAITPTTVAGRPAEWLTPRHGPARRGSVLYLHGGAYCVGGPATHRPITGT
;
A
#
# COMPACT_ATOMS: atom_id res chain seq x y z
N MET A 1 -0.16 -26.16 -51.56
CA MET A 1 1.24 -25.89 -51.13
C MET A 1 1.40 -24.39 -50.96
N SER A 2 1.47 -23.89 -49.72
CA SER A 2 2.21 -22.68 -49.31
C SER A 2 1.93 -22.45 -47.82
N GLY A 3 2.67 -23.15 -46.98
CA GLY A 3 2.73 -22.90 -45.55
C GLY A 3 3.83 -21.88 -45.29
N ALA A 4 3.47 -20.61 -45.08
CA ALA A 4 4.40 -19.60 -44.60
C ALA A 4 4.48 -19.71 -43.07
N GLY A 5 5.45 -20.47 -42.60
CA GLY A 5 5.81 -20.57 -41.19
C GLY A 5 6.21 -19.21 -40.64
N ARG A 6 5.39 -18.70 -39.72
CA ARG A 6 5.69 -17.51 -38.92
C ARG A 6 6.90 -17.85 -38.03
N ARG A 7 8.04 -17.20 -38.27
CA ARG A 7 9.23 -17.34 -37.42
C ARG A 7 8.86 -16.99 -35.97
N PRO A 8 9.33 -17.74 -34.97
CA PRO A 8 9.24 -17.31 -33.58
C PRO A 8 10.08 -16.03 -33.42
N GLN A 9 9.45 -14.98 -32.88
CA GLN A 9 10.17 -13.79 -32.42
C GLN A 9 11.13 -14.25 -31.33
N SER A 10 12.42 -13.98 -31.55
CA SER A 10 13.48 -14.15 -30.57
C SER A 10 13.06 -13.47 -29.28
N LEU A 11 13.13 -14.22 -28.17
CA LEU A 11 13.12 -13.65 -26.85
C LEU A 11 14.35 -12.75 -26.78
N ASP A 12 14.13 -11.45 -26.99
CA ASP A 12 15.12 -10.45 -26.66
C ASP A 12 15.45 -10.66 -25.18
N GLU A 13 16.66 -11.14 -24.93
CA GLU A 13 17.32 -11.16 -23.64
C GLU A 13 17.45 -9.71 -23.18
N GLU A 14 16.35 -9.14 -22.67
CA GLU A 14 16.35 -7.97 -21.81
C GLU A 14 17.11 -8.39 -20.55
N GLY A 15 18.42 -8.16 -20.56
CA GLY A 15 19.27 -8.32 -19.39
C GLY A 15 18.67 -7.57 -18.19
N PRO A 16 18.94 -8.01 -16.95
CA PRO A 16 18.27 -7.47 -15.77
C PRO A 16 18.39 -5.95 -15.75
N LEU A 17 17.26 -5.25 -15.81
CA LEU A 17 17.21 -3.80 -15.65
C LEU A 17 18.04 -3.46 -14.39
N PRO A 18 19.03 -2.56 -14.46
CA PRO A 18 19.83 -2.23 -13.30
C PRO A 18 18.88 -1.72 -12.23
N MET A 19 18.68 -2.53 -11.18
CA MET A 19 18.02 -2.13 -9.96
C MET A 19 18.94 -1.10 -9.30
N ALA A 20 18.84 0.13 -9.76
CA ALA A 20 19.48 1.28 -9.12
C ALA A 20 18.82 1.43 -7.76
N VAL A 21 19.45 0.83 -6.75
CA VAL A 21 19.10 1.04 -5.35
C VAL A 21 19.57 2.45 -5.01
N GLU A 22 18.68 3.42 -5.20
CA GLU A 22 18.91 4.78 -4.74
C GLU A 22 18.92 4.76 -3.21
N HIS A 23 20.11 4.96 -2.65
CA HIS A 23 20.30 4.99 -1.21
C HIS A 23 19.82 6.34 -0.68
N ILE A 24 18.59 6.38 -0.16
CA ILE A 24 18.05 7.58 0.48
C ILE A 24 18.91 7.86 1.72
N PRO A 25 19.62 9.00 1.80
CA PRO A 25 20.47 9.30 2.94
C PRO A 25 19.62 9.37 4.21
N VAL A 26 20.08 8.74 5.29
CA VAL A 26 19.44 8.85 6.60
C VAL A 26 19.68 10.28 7.10
N PRO A 27 18.62 11.08 7.26
CA PRO A 27 18.79 12.47 7.63
C PRO A 27 19.29 12.54 9.10
N ALA A 28 20.31 13.39 9.35
CA ALA A 28 21.23 13.27 10.49
C ALA A 28 21.37 14.57 11.31
N GLY A 29 20.25 15.23 11.63
CA GLY A 29 20.22 16.46 12.43
C GLY A 29 19.73 16.28 13.88
N ALA A 30 20.20 17.13 14.81
CA ALA A 30 19.73 17.12 16.20
C ALA A 30 18.21 17.43 16.33
N ALA A 31 17.70 18.36 15.53
CA ALA A 31 16.27 18.70 15.48
C ALA A 31 15.42 17.51 15.00
N GLU A 32 15.94 16.75 14.05
CA GLU A 32 15.27 15.56 13.52
C GLU A 32 15.33 14.39 14.51
N ALA A 33 16.44 14.22 15.23
CA ALA A 33 16.51 13.26 16.32
C ALA A 33 15.47 13.57 17.41
N ALA A 34 15.29 14.86 17.74
CA ALA A 34 14.26 15.32 18.67
C ALA A 34 12.84 15.05 18.14
N LEU A 35 12.55 15.40 16.88
CA LEU A 35 11.27 15.10 16.26
C LEU A 35 10.99 13.59 16.23
N ALA A 36 11.97 12.78 15.85
CA ALA A 36 11.85 11.33 15.84
C ALA A 36 11.62 10.77 17.25
N ALA A 37 12.24 11.35 18.29
CA ALA A 37 11.99 10.99 19.67
C ALA A 37 10.56 11.33 20.11
N VAL A 38 10.07 12.53 19.77
CA VAL A 38 8.67 12.94 20.02
C VAL A 38 7.70 11.99 19.30
N LEU A 39 7.89 11.75 18.01
CA LEU A 39 7.05 10.85 17.22
C LEU A 39 7.05 9.42 17.78
N ARG A 40 8.22 8.90 18.17
CA ARG A 40 8.32 7.59 18.83
C ARG A 40 7.60 7.57 20.17
N GLY A 41 7.76 8.61 20.99
CA GLY A 41 7.10 8.76 22.28
C GLY A 41 5.58 8.75 22.12
N THR A 42 5.06 9.60 21.23
CA THR A 42 3.62 9.68 20.92
C THR A 42 3.10 8.37 20.36
N ARG A 43 3.81 7.73 19.40
CA ARG A 43 3.43 6.41 18.85
C ARG A 43 3.35 5.37 19.96
N GLN A 44 4.33 5.32 20.85
CA GLN A 44 4.35 4.34 21.93
C GLN A 44 3.25 4.62 22.96
N ALA A 45 3.00 5.87 23.30
CA ALA A 45 1.99 6.25 24.29
C ALA A 45 0.55 6.09 23.77
N LEU A 46 0.27 6.42 22.50
CA LEU A 46 -1.08 6.34 21.95
C LEU A 46 -1.41 4.99 21.32
N LEU A 47 -0.47 4.35 20.61
CA LEU A 47 -0.76 3.10 19.91
C LEU A 47 -0.61 1.85 20.78
N LYS A 48 0.40 1.77 21.67
CA LYS A 48 0.56 0.56 22.52
C LYS A 48 -0.68 0.26 23.38
N PRO A 49 -1.35 1.23 24.01
CA PRO A 49 -2.55 0.96 24.81
C PRO A 49 -3.75 0.53 23.95
N ALA A 50 -3.91 1.12 22.76
CA ALA A 50 -4.99 0.80 21.84
C ALA A 50 -4.89 -0.62 21.25
N PHE A 51 -3.67 -1.17 21.16
CA PHE A 51 -3.40 -2.54 20.72
C PHE A 51 -2.99 -3.48 21.87
N HIS A 52 -3.26 -3.09 23.12
CA HIS A 52 -2.89 -3.88 24.28
C HIS A 52 -3.62 -5.25 24.24
N PRO A 53 -2.99 -6.36 24.67
CA PRO A 53 -3.57 -7.72 24.68
C PRO A 53 -4.92 -7.87 25.41
N ARG A 54 -5.37 -6.83 26.11
CA ARG A 54 -6.67 -6.77 26.78
C ARG A 54 -7.84 -6.60 25.81
N TRP A 55 -7.58 -6.22 24.55
CA TRP A 55 -8.61 -6.05 23.53
C TRP A 55 -8.68 -7.28 22.63
N SER A 56 -9.89 -7.85 22.49
CA SER A 56 -10.11 -8.94 21.54
C SER A 56 -9.86 -8.47 20.10
N ILE A 57 -9.42 -9.38 19.22
CA ILE A 57 -9.18 -9.06 17.79
C ILE A 57 -10.42 -8.46 17.11
N PRO A 58 -11.65 -8.94 17.35
CA PRO A 58 -12.84 -8.29 16.82
C PRO A 58 -13.02 -6.84 17.30
N ALA A 59 -12.72 -6.54 18.57
CA ALA A 59 -12.79 -5.18 19.09
C ALA A 59 -11.74 -4.27 18.44
N GLN A 60 -10.50 -4.75 18.30
CA GLN A 60 -9.44 -4.03 17.59
C GLN A 60 -9.82 -3.75 16.13
N ARG A 61 -10.39 -4.74 15.42
CA ARG A 61 -10.88 -4.56 14.03
C ARG A 61 -11.97 -3.50 13.93
N ARG A 62 -12.96 -3.54 14.82
CA ARG A 62 -14.07 -2.56 14.85
C ARG A 62 -13.57 -1.16 15.13
N TRP A 63 -12.69 -1.02 16.13
CA TRP A 63 -12.05 0.25 16.46
C TRP A 63 -11.29 0.82 15.26
N LEU A 64 -10.45 0.01 14.61
CA LEU A 64 -9.65 0.46 13.47
C LEU A 64 -10.53 0.83 12.26
N ALA A 65 -11.62 0.10 12.04
CA ALA A 65 -12.59 0.43 10.99
C ALA A 65 -13.33 1.75 11.27
N LEU A 66 -13.57 2.09 12.54
CA LEU A 66 -14.15 3.37 12.94
C LEU A 66 -13.16 4.52 12.73
N VAL A 67 -11.94 4.38 13.24
CA VAL A 67 -10.87 5.39 13.10
C VAL A 67 -10.52 5.63 11.63
N ALA A 68 -10.51 4.59 10.80
CA ALA A 68 -10.26 4.71 9.37
C ALA A 68 -11.25 5.63 8.62
N ARG A 69 -12.43 5.89 9.18
CA ARG A 69 -13.38 6.84 8.59
C ARG A 69 -12.93 8.30 8.72
N LEU A 70 -11.98 8.57 9.61
CA LEU A 70 -11.36 9.88 9.76
C LEU A 70 -10.30 10.15 8.68
N ASN A 71 -9.87 9.11 7.96
CA ASN A 71 -8.94 9.27 6.86
C ASN A 71 -9.61 10.02 5.71
N LEU A 72 -8.94 11.05 5.21
CA LEU A 72 -9.42 11.76 4.04
C LEU A 72 -9.35 10.83 2.81
N PRO A 73 -10.43 10.68 2.04
CA PRO A 73 -10.40 9.84 0.85
C PRO A 73 -9.42 10.43 -0.18
N PRO A 74 -8.70 9.58 -0.93
CA PRO A 74 -7.76 10.04 -1.95
C PRO A 74 -8.51 10.84 -3.03
N ARG A 75 -7.96 12.01 -3.37
CA ARG A 75 -8.55 12.89 -4.39
C ARG A 75 -8.21 12.37 -5.77
N GLY A 76 -9.11 12.54 -6.74
CA GLY A 76 -8.82 12.20 -8.13
C GLY A 76 -8.70 10.70 -8.44
N VAL A 77 -9.06 9.82 -7.50
CA VAL A 77 -9.06 8.35 -7.69
C VAL A 77 -10.50 7.82 -7.65
N ALA A 78 -10.81 6.87 -8.53
CA ALA A 78 -12.02 6.07 -8.46
C ALA A 78 -11.70 4.77 -7.72
N ILE A 79 -12.53 4.43 -6.73
CA ILE A 79 -12.40 3.21 -5.94
C ILE A 79 -13.55 2.28 -6.34
N THR A 80 -13.22 1.14 -6.93
CA THR A 80 -14.20 0.16 -7.40
C THR A 80 -14.02 -1.15 -6.62
N PRO A 81 -15.01 -1.57 -5.81
CA PRO A 81 -15.00 -2.88 -5.17
C PRO A 81 -14.91 -3.98 -6.24
N THR A 82 -14.12 -5.02 -5.97
CA THR A 82 -13.94 -6.14 -6.88
C THR A 82 -13.70 -7.43 -6.10
N THR A 83 -13.57 -8.54 -6.83
CA THR A 83 -13.16 -9.83 -6.29
C THR A 83 -12.03 -10.38 -7.14
N VAL A 84 -10.92 -10.74 -6.49
CA VAL A 84 -9.75 -11.35 -7.13
C VAL A 84 -9.56 -12.73 -6.53
N ALA A 85 -9.61 -13.78 -7.37
CA ALA A 85 -9.52 -15.18 -6.92
C ALA A 85 -10.46 -15.52 -5.74
N GLY A 86 -11.70 -15.01 -5.79
CA GLY A 86 -12.70 -15.21 -4.73
C GLY A 86 -12.51 -14.37 -3.46
N ARG A 87 -11.51 -13.48 -3.41
CA ARG A 87 -11.25 -12.60 -2.26
C ARG A 87 -11.71 -11.17 -2.53
N PRO A 88 -12.41 -10.50 -1.60
CA PRO A 88 -12.76 -9.09 -1.73
C PRO A 88 -11.52 -8.20 -1.88
N ALA A 89 -11.56 -7.28 -2.83
CA ALA A 89 -10.49 -6.33 -3.11
C ALA A 89 -11.05 -4.99 -3.63
N GLU A 90 -10.18 -4.02 -3.87
CA GLU A 90 -10.55 -2.71 -4.44
C GLU A 90 -9.58 -2.37 -5.58
N TRP A 91 -10.13 -1.92 -6.72
CA TRP A 91 -9.36 -1.25 -7.76
C TRP A 91 -9.34 0.25 -7.49
N LEU A 92 -8.14 0.82 -7.49
CA LEU A 92 -7.92 2.26 -7.41
C LEU A 92 -7.41 2.72 -8.77
N THR A 93 -8.19 3.53 -9.48
CA THR A 93 -7.86 4.05 -10.80
C THR A 93 -7.84 5.58 -10.82
N PRO A 94 -6.80 6.22 -11.40
CA PRO A 94 -6.82 7.66 -11.60
C PRO A 94 -8.03 8.07 -12.44
N ARG A 95 -8.75 9.11 -12.00
CA ARG A 95 -9.90 9.68 -12.73
C ARG A 95 -9.46 10.54 -13.93
N HIS A 96 -8.25 11.08 -13.87
CA HIS A 96 -7.71 11.99 -14.86
C HIS A 96 -6.32 11.51 -15.32
N GLY A 97 -6.07 11.63 -16.62
CA GLY A 97 -4.80 11.22 -17.24
C GLY A 97 -4.77 9.72 -17.61
N PRO A 98 -3.89 9.33 -18.54
CA PRO A 98 -3.73 7.93 -18.90
C PRO A 98 -3.14 7.14 -17.72
N ALA A 99 -3.76 6.02 -17.37
CA ALA A 99 -3.14 5.06 -16.46
C ALA A 99 -1.79 4.63 -17.05
N ARG A 100 -0.70 4.77 -16.27
CA ARG A 100 0.60 4.23 -16.68
C ARG A 100 0.46 2.72 -16.92
N ARG A 101 1.19 2.20 -17.91
CA ARG A 101 1.23 0.75 -18.15
C ARG A 101 1.78 0.05 -16.91
N GLY A 102 0.99 -0.88 -16.36
CA GLY A 102 1.33 -1.64 -15.16
C GLY A 102 0.22 -1.63 -14.12
N SER A 103 0.34 -2.49 -13.11
CA SER A 103 -0.59 -2.55 -11.97
C SER A 103 0.22 -2.85 -10.71
N VAL A 104 -0.17 -2.23 -9.59
CA VAL A 104 0.46 -2.45 -8.28
C VAL A 104 -0.51 -3.21 -7.40
N LEU A 105 -0.08 -4.38 -6.92
CA LEU A 105 -0.80 -5.12 -5.88
C LEU A 105 -0.34 -4.64 -4.51
N TYR A 106 -1.19 -3.90 -3.81
CA TYR A 106 -0.92 -3.49 -2.43
C TYR A 106 -1.56 -4.47 -1.44
N LEU A 107 -0.74 -5.06 -0.59
CA LEU A 107 -1.18 -5.88 0.54
C LEU A 107 -1.09 -5.06 1.82
N HIS A 108 -2.21 -4.91 2.50
CA HIS A 108 -2.28 -4.05 3.67
C HIS A 108 -1.50 -4.62 4.87
N GLY A 109 -0.97 -3.74 5.71
CA GLY A 109 -0.38 -4.12 6.99
C GLY A 109 -1.43 -4.46 8.05
N GLY A 110 -1.00 -4.58 9.32
CA GLY A 110 -1.90 -4.89 10.45
C GLY A 110 -1.65 -6.24 11.10
N ALA A 111 -0.41 -6.73 11.04
CA ALA A 111 0.05 -7.96 11.70
C ALA A 111 -0.83 -9.19 11.39
N TYR A 112 -1.40 -9.26 10.18
CA TYR A 112 -2.33 -10.30 9.72
C TYR A 112 -3.67 -10.38 10.48
N CYS A 113 -3.84 -9.58 11.53
CA CYS A 113 -4.97 -9.66 12.45
C CYS A 113 -5.98 -8.52 12.28
N VAL A 114 -5.58 -7.36 11.76
CA VAL A 114 -6.42 -6.17 11.67
C VAL A 114 -6.18 -5.39 10.37
N GLY A 115 -7.02 -4.39 10.10
CA GLY A 115 -6.92 -3.55 8.92
C GLY A 115 -7.73 -4.07 7.72
N GLY A 116 -7.66 -3.29 6.64
CA GLY A 116 -8.25 -3.61 5.35
C GLY A 116 -7.99 -2.49 4.34
N PRO A 117 -8.52 -2.59 3.11
CA PRO A 117 -8.36 -1.57 2.08
C PRO A 117 -8.74 -0.17 2.58
N ALA A 118 -9.90 -0.04 3.22
CA ALA A 118 -10.40 1.23 3.77
C ALA A 118 -9.42 1.91 4.75
N THR A 119 -8.64 1.14 5.52
CA THR A 119 -7.70 1.71 6.50
C THR A 119 -6.41 2.21 5.87
N HIS A 120 -6.10 1.83 4.62
CA HIS A 120 -4.85 2.16 3.92
C HIS A 120 -5.05 3.00 2.64
N ARG A 121 -6.29 3.34 2.27
CA ARG A 121 -6.63 4.18 1.10
C ARG A 121 -5.79 5.46 0.94
N PRO A 122 -5.44 6.20 2.02
CA PRO A 122 -4.60 7.40 1.88
C PRO A 122 -3.20 7.16 1.32
N ILE A 123 -2.67 5.94 1.46
CA ILE A 123 -1.33 5.57 0.98
C ILE A 123 -1.41 4.99 -0.43
N THR A 124 -2.53 4.36 -0.77
CA THR A 124 -2.71 3.66 -2.05
C THR A 124 -3.34 4.53 -3.14
N GLY A 125 -3.97 5.65 -2.77
CA GLY A 125 -4.55 6.60 -3.73
C GLY A 125 -3.87 7.96 -3.63
N THR A 126 -3.10 8.31 -4.65
CA THR A 126 -2.47 9.62 -4.82
C THR A 126 -2.71 10.12 -6.23
#